data_AF-A0A355G680-F1
#
_entry.id   AF-A0A355G680-F1
#
_cell.length_a   1.000
_cell.length_b   1.000
_cell.length_c   1.000
_cell.angle_alpha   90.00
_cell.angle_beta   90.00
_cell.angle_gamma   90.00
#
_symmetry.space_group_name_H-M   'P 1'
#
loop_
_entity.id
_entity.type
_entity.pdbx_description
1 polymer ?
#
loop_
_entity_poly.entity_id
_entity_poly.type
_entity_poly.pdbx_seq_one_letter_code
_entity_poly.pdbx_strand_id
1 'polypeptide(L)'
;MCPLSRATRSHCPIRLLTVCCLCLILGTVNSPIKAENSPTTPGTPIRVGSVTGGHIHPALCRAANGDLLAVYNENGGGGKELLLARSTDGGLNWSASQPIPTIKECSIYPGSLTTLKSGEIVLHWSCYRIEGARRWRVPQFCTSKDHGVTWSPVTEIPLDDCTNYTCLRHPILELDADHWVCPFYDRTVIYDRSKHRITPFGDGRNHGMVPLVRTQQ
;
A
#
# COMPACT_ATOMS: atom_id res chain seq x y z
N MET A 1 -17.82 -10.69 95.98
CA MET A 1 -16.94 -11.77 95.47
C MET A 1 -16.01 -11.16 94.42
N CYS A 2 -14.76 -11.63 94.43
CA CYS A 2 -13.57 -11.10 93.76
C CYS A 2 -13.57 -11.35 92.21
N PRO A 3 -12.56 -10.93 91.41
CA PRO A 3 -12.63 -9.79 90.48
C PRO A 3 -12.06 -10.06 89.05
N LEU A 4 -11.67 -8.99 88.34
CA LEU A 4 -10.82 -8.90 87.11
C LEU A 4 -11.58 -9.09 85.78
N SER A 5 -11.40 -8.24 84.76
CA SER A 5 -10.12 -7.96 84.09
C SER A 5 -10.17 -6.66 83.26
N ARG A 6 -9.05 -5.92 83.28
CA ARG A 6 -8.73 -4.79 82.38
C ARG A 6 -8.56 -5.29 80.94
N ALA A 7 -9.19 -4.62 79.99
CA ALA A 7 -8.77 -4.66 78.59
C ALA A 7 -8.37 -3.25 78.14
N THR A 8 -7.09 -3.13 77.80
CA THR A 8 -6.38 -1.93 77.34
C THR A 8 -6.81 -1.54 75.92
N ARG A 9 -7.01 -0.22 75.70
CA ARG A 9 -7.22 0.38 74.38
C ARG A 9 -6.00 0.16 73.48
N SER A 10 -6.16 -0.59 72.39
CA SER A 10 -5.23 -0.58 71.27
C SER A 10 -5.75 0.39 70.19
N HIS A 11 -5.04 1.51 70.02
CA HIS A 11 -5.26 2.42 68.91
C HIS A 11 -4.55 1.84 67.68
N CYS A 12 -5.32 1.40 66.69
CA CYS A 12 -4.82 1.07 65.36
C CYS A 12 -4.85 2.35 64.51
N PRO A 13 -3.72 2.86 63.99
CA PRO A 13 -3.75 3.99 63.08
C PRO A 13 -4.21 3.50 61.71
N ILE A 14 -5.37 3.98 61.26
CA ILE A 14 -5.83 3.87 59.88
C ILE A 14 -4.78 4.58 59.01
N ARG A 15 -3.93 3.83 58.31
CA ARG A 15 -3.10 4.38 57.24
C ARG A 15 -4.02 4.73 56.08
N LEU A 16 -4.29 6.02 55.91
CA LEU A 16 -4.94 6.57 54.75
C LEU A 16 -4.01 6.33 53.54
N LEU A 17 -4.31 5.30 52.74
CA LEU A 17 -3.70 5.13 51.42
C LEU A 17 -4.30 6.20 50.51
N THR A 18 -3.60 7.31 50.39
CA THR A 18 -3.87 8.30 49.34
C THR A 18 -3.58 7.64 48.00
N VAL A 19 -4.60 7.10 47.34
CA VAL A 19 -4.51 6.72 45.94
C VAL A 19 -4.40 8.01 45.15
N CYS A 20 -3.17 8.39 44.81
CA CYS A 20 -2.91 9.46 43.88
C CYS A 20 -3.31 8.97 42.49
N CYS A 21 -4.57 9.20 42.09
CA CYS A 21 -5.00 9.03 40.71
C CYS A 21 -4.27 10.08 39.87
N LEU A 22 -3.09 9.73 39.35
CA LEU A 22 -2.52 10.44 38.21
C LEU A 22 -3.42 10.12 37.01
N CYS A 23 -4.36 11.02 36.71
CA CYS A 23 -4.97 11.09 35.39
C CYS A 23 -3.85 11.47 34.41
N LEU A 24 -3.26 10.47 33.75
CA LEU A 24 -2.48 10.68 32.53
C LEU A 24 -3.45 11.19 31.46
N ILE A 25 -3.52 12.51 31.33
CA ILE A 25 -4.11 13.14 30.15
C ILE A 25 -3.15 12.79 29.01
N LEU A 26 -3.47 11.72 28.28
CA LEU A 26 -2.93 11.47 26.95
C LEU A 26 -3.41 12.62 26.08
N GLY A 27 -2.62 13.71 26.04
CA GLY A 27 -2.80 14.78 25.09
C GLY A 27 -2.69 14.17 23.70
N THR A 28 -3.81 14.08 22.99
CA THR A 28 -3.78 13.84 21.55
C THR A 28 -3.03 15.02 20.95
N VAL A 29 -1.78 14.82 20.55
CA VAL A 29 -1.05 15.78 19.73
C VAL A 29 -1.69 15.72 18.34
N ASN A 30 -2.86 16.34 18.19
CA ASN A 30 -3.37 16.76 16.91
C ASN A 30 -2.50 17.93 16.47
N SER A 31 -1.32 17.65 15.96
CA SER A 31 -0.62 18.62 15.13
C SER A 31 -1.43 18.71 13.84
N PRO A 32 -2.18 19.79 13.57
CA PRO A 32 -2.74 19.97 12.25
C PRO A 32 -1.57 19.93 11.27
N ILE A 33 -1.71 19.16 10.18
CA ILE A 33 -0.80 19.26 9.04
C ILE A 33 -0.92 20.70 8.57
N LYS A 34 0.02 21.55 9.01
CA LYS A 34 0.13 22.91 8.51
C LYS A 34 0.57 22.74 7.06
N ALA A 35 -0.34 22.96 6.12
CA ALA A 35 0.05 23.18 4.75
C ALA A 35 1.06 24.33 4.79
N GLU A 36 2.32 24.04 4.48
CA GLU A 36 3.35 25.07 4.31
C GLU A 36 2.99 25.86 3.05
N ASN A 37 2.06 26.80 3.20
CA ASN A 37 1.65 27.73 2.15
C ASN A 37 2.64 28.90 2.00
N SER A 38 3.87 28.74 2.50
CA SER A 38 4.94 29.67 2.18
C SER A 38 5.36 29.42 0.73
N PRO A 39 5.45 30.46 -0.12
CA PRO A 39 5.92 30.29 -1.49
C PRO A 39 7.42 29.97 -1.46
N THR A 40 7.76 28.71 -1.22
CA THR A 40 9.09 28.18 -1.51
C THR A 40 9.20 28.10 -3.02
N THR A 41 10.16 28.79 -3.62
CA THR A 41 10.53 28.56 -5.01
C THR A 41 10.77 27.06 -5.20
N PRO A 42 10.02 26.37 -6.07
CA PRO A 42 10.24 24.95 -6.29
C PRO A 42 11.68 24.72 -6.75
N GLY A 43 12.35 23.74 -6.14
CA GLY A 43 13.67 23.32 -6.59
C GLY A 43 13.64 22.78 -8.03
N THR A 44 14.81 22.67 -8.66
CA THR A 44 14.95 22.05 -9.98
C THR A 44 14.37 20.63 -9.95
N PRO A 45 13.48 20.25 -10.89
CA PRO A 45 12.94 18.89 -10.94
C PRO A 45 14.03 17.83 -11.10
N ILE A 46 13.90 16.74 -10.34
CA ILE A 46 14.84 15.61 -10.35
C ILE A 46 14.25 14.48 -11.20
N ARG A 47 15.08 13.91 -12.08
CA ARG A 47 14.70 12.75 -12.89
C ARG A 47 15.08 11.48 -12.15
N VAL A 48 14.12 10.55 -12.05
CA VAL A 48 14.34 9.22 -11.46
C VAL A 48 15.20 8.32 -12.37
N GLY A 49 15.12 8.52 -13.69
CA GLY A 49 15.85 7.74 -14.68
C GLY A 49 16.01 8.47 -16.02
N SER A 50 16.65 7.81 -16.97
CA SER A 50 16.87 8.32 -18.32
C SER A 50 15.57 8.48 -19.11
N VAL A 51 15.54 9.42 -20.04
CA VAL A 51 14.39 9.60 -20.95
C VAL A 51 14.41 8.48 -21.99
N THR A 52 13.32 7.71 -22.03
CA THR A 52 13.09 6.65 -23.01
C THR A 52 11.76 6.89 -23.73
N GLY A 53 11.65 6.40 -24.97
CA GLY A 53 10.40 6.47 -25.74
C GLY A 53 9.47 5.30 -25.45
N GLY A 54 8.17 5.47 -25.70
CA GLY A 54 7.19 4.37 -25.66
C GLY A 54 6.31 4.34 -24.40
N HIS A 55 5.66 3.20 -24.19
CA HIS A 55 4.67 3.00 -23.12
C HIS A 55 5.32 2.56 -21.80
N ILE A 56 5.99 3.49 -21.11
CA ILE A 56 6.84 3.22 -19.92
C ILE A 56 6.04 2.99 -18.62
N HIS A 57 4.85 3.59 -18.52
CA HIS A 57 3.90 3.45 -17.41
C HIS A 57 4.50 3.48 -15.99
N PRO A 58 5.06 4.62 -15.56
CA PRO A 58 5.66 4.73 -14.24
C PRO A 58 4.58 4.79 -13.14
N ALA A 59 4.90 4.24 -11.97
CA ALA A 59 4.13 4.40 -10.75
C ALA A 59 5.06 4.65 -9.56
N LEU A 60 4.58 5.42 -8.57
CA LEU A 60 5.34 5.75 -7.36
C LEU A 60 4.52 5.42 -6.10
N CYS A 61 5.21 5.01 -5.04
CA CYS A 61 4.65 4.98 -3.69
C CYS A 61 5.68 5.45 -2.66
N ARG A 62 5.20 5.85 -1.48
CA ARG A 62 6.04 6.06 -0.30
C ARG A 62 5.89 4.87 0.64
N ALA A 63 6.97 4.13 0.84
CA ALA A 63 7.02 3.02 1.77
C ALA A 63 6.85 3.49 3.23
N ALA A 64 6.49 2.58 4.13
CA ALA A 64 6.25 2.91 5.53
C ALA A 64 7.49 3.44 6.29
N ASN A 65 8.70 3.10 5.83
CA ASN A 65 9.95 3.65 6.37
C ASN A 65 10.29 5.07 5.84
N GLY A 66 9.46 5.63 4.96
CA GLY A 66 9.65 6.95 4.37
C GLY A 66 10.32 6.94 2.99
N ASP A 67 10.89 5.82 2.56
CA ASP A 67 11.52 5.70 1.24
C ASP A 67 10.51 5.94 0.11
N LEU A 68 10.97 6.56 -0.97
CA LEU A 68 10.21 6.65 -2.21
C LEU A 68 10.62 5.51 -3.13
N LEU A 69 9.63 4.84 -3.69
CA LEU A 69 9.82 3.80 -4.68
C LEU A 69 9.18 4.23 -5.99
N ALA A 70 9.87 3.98 -7.09
CA ALA A 70 9.36 4.17 -8.44
C ALA A 70 9.52 2.87 -9.21
N VAL A 71 8.44 2.43 -9.87
CA VAL A 71 8.48 1.32 -10.83
C VAL A 71 8.15 1.80 -12.21
N TYR A 72 8.82 1.23 -13.20
CA TYR A 72 8.60 1.53 -14.61
C TYR A 72 9.20 0.42 -15.48
N ASN A 73 8.98 0.49 -16.79
CA ASN A 73 9.57 -0.42 -17.76
C ASN A 73 10.27 0.39 -18.86
N GLU A 74 11.56 0.13 -19.12
CA GLU A 74 12.34 0.89 -20.11
C GLU A 74 12.09 0.47 -21.56
N ASN A 75 11.55 -0.74 -21.79
CA ASN A 75 11.26 -1.31 -23.10
C ASN A 75 9.81 -1.08 -23.56
N GLY A 76 9.04 -0.29 -22.81
CA GLY A 76 7.65 0.04 -23.12
C GLY A 76 6.69 -1.15 -23.12
N GLY A 77 5.58 -1.02 -23.85
CA GLY A 77 4.55 -2.05 -23.97
C GLY A 77 5.10 -3.29 -24.68
N GLY A 78 5.30 -4.37 -23.93
CA GLY A 78 6.01 -5.55 -24.44
C GLY A 78 7.24 -5.94 -23.63
N GLY A 79 7.78 -5.01 -22.83
CA GLY A 79 8.93 -5.26 -21.97
C GLY A 79 8.67 -6.39 -20.97
N LYS A 80 9.74 -7.10 -20.65
CA LYS A 80 9.70 -8.35 -19.88
C LYS A 80 9.95 -8.18 -18.38
N GLU A 81 10.24 -6.95 -17.95
CA GLU A 81 10.66 -6.64 -16.59
C GLU A 81 9.97 -5.37 -16.08
N LEU A 82 9.71 -5.29 -14.79
CA LEU A 82 9.54 -4.01 -14.11
C LEU A 82 10.83 -3.71 -13.37
N LEU A 83 11.31 -2.49 -13.55
CA LEU A 83 12.47 -1.97 -12.86
C LEU A 83 11.99 -1.19 -11.64
N LEU A 84 12.74 -1.29 -10.55
CA LEU A 84 12.52 -0.55 -9.32
C LEU A 84 13.70 0.42 -9.09
N ALA A 85 13.39 1.69 -8.86
CA ALA A 85 14.32 2.68 -8.33
C ALA A 85 13.85 3.13 -6.94
N ARG A 86 14.81 3.44 -6.06
CA ARG A 86 14.56 3.84 -4.66
C ARG A 86 15.24 5.17 -4.36
N SER A 87 14.58 6.00 -3.57
CA SER A 87 15.18 7.14 -2.89
C SER A 87 14.97 7.03 -1.38
N THR A 88 16.03 7.30 -0.62
CA THR A 88 16.03 7.31 0.86
C THR A 88 16.15 8.72 1.44
N ASP A 89 16.11 9.75 0.58
CA ASP A 89 16.37 11.14 0.93
C ASP A 89 15.30 12.10 0.37
N GLY A 90 14.05 11.61 0.30
CA GLY A 90 12.91 12.41 -0.11
C GLY A 90 12.85 12.72 -1.62
N GLY A 91 13.55 11.93 -2.44
CA GLY A 91 13.57 12.07 -3.89
C GLY A 91 14.74 12.90 -4.43
N LEU A 92 15.70 13.28 -3.57
CA LEU A 92 16.88 14.06 -3.97
C LEU A 92 17.87 13.21 -4.77
N ASN A 93 18.06 11.95 -4.38
CA ASN A 93 18.87 10.98 -5.11
C ASN A 93 18.10 9.67 -5.28
N TRP A 94 18.35 8.99 -6.40
CA TRP A 94 17.74 7.72 -6.75
C TRP A 94 18.80 6.66 -7.02
N SER A 95 18.56 5.43 -6.57
CA SER A 95 19.38 4.29 -6.91
C SER A 95 19.34 4.01 -8.42
N ALA A 96 20.34 3.30 -8.93
CA ALA A 96 20.21 2.64 -10.22
C ALA A 96 18.98 1.71 -10.21
N SER A 97 18.24 1.69 -11.31
CA SER A 97 17.06 0.86 -11.46
C SER A 97 17.44 -0.62 -11.59
N GLN A 98 16.72 -1.50 -10.90
CA GLN A 98 16.99 -2.94 -10.89
C GLN A 98 15.73 -3.74 -11.23
N PRO A 99 15.82 -4.82 -12.02
CA PRO A 99 14.69 -5.71 -12.26
C PRO A 99 14.15 -6.32 -10.98
N ILE A 100 12.82 -6.46 -10.90
CA ILE A 100 12.16 -7.13 -9.79
C ILE A 100 12.19 -8.65 -10.03
N PRO A 101 12.97 -9.45 -9.27
CA PRO A 101 13.33 -10.82 -9.68
C PRO A 101 12.18 -11.82 -9.75
N THR A 102 11.08 -11.55 -9.04
CA THR A 102 9.91 -12.45 -9.05
C THR A 102 9.09 -12.34 -10.34
N ILE A 103 9.29 -11.31 -11.14
CA ILE A 103 8.55 -11.11 -12.40
C ILE A 103 9.33 -11.78 -13.52
N LYS A 104 8.76 -12.84 -14.08
CA LYS A 104 9.39 -13.64 -15.15
C LYS A 104 8.37 -13.92 -16.26
N GLU A 105 8.88 -14.11 -17.48
CA GLU A 105 8.10 -14.64 -18.63
C GLU A 105 6.75 -13.95 -18.88
N CYS A 106 6.73 -12.63 -18.74
CA CYS A 106 5.53 -11.82 -18.85
C CYS A 106 5.76 -10.65 -19.80
N SER A 107 4.85 -10.42 -20.75
CA SER A 107 4.79 -9.12 -21.44
C SER A 107 3.96 -8.19 -20.55
N ILE A 108 4.67 -7.34 -19.81
CA ILE A 108 4.07 -6.57 -18.72
C ILE A 108 3.29 -5.39 -19.27
N TYR A 109 2.14 -5.13 -18.66
CA TYR A 109 1.30 -4.00 -18.96
C TYR A 109 0.52 -3.56 -17.72
N PRO A 110 0.58 -2.27 -17.39
CA PRO A 110 1.62 -1.60 -16.62
C PRO A 110 1.79 -2.12 -15.18
N GLY A 111 2.81 -1.63 -14.47
CA GLY A 111 2.94 -1.80 -13.01
C GLY A 111 2.32 -0.63 -12.23
N SER A 112 1.74 -0.91 -11.06
CA SER A 112 1.32 0.08 -10.07
C SER A 112 1.83 -0.30 -8.69
N LEU A 113 2.09 0.71 -7.85
CA LEU A 113 2.50 0.52 -6.45
C LEU A 113 1.44 1.10 -5.52
N THR A 114 1.10 0.35 -4.47
CA THR A 114 0.22 0.82 -3.39
C THR A 114 0.82 0.46 -2.05
N THR A 115 1.06 1.44 -1.18
CA THR A 115 1.41 1.18 0.22
C THR A 115 0.12 1.06 1.02
N LEU A 116 -0.14 -0.11 1.58
CA LEU A 116 -1.30 -0.40 2.40
C LEU A 116 -1.18 0.24 3.78
N LYS A 117 -2.30 0.35 4.51
CA LYS A 117 -2.33 0.83 5.90
C LYS A 117 -1.41 0.04 6.84
N SER A 118 -1.17 -1.24 6.57
CA SER A 118 -0.25 -2.09 7.33
C SER A 118 1.23 -1.75 7.10
N GLY A 119 1.54 -0.96 6.07
CA GLY A 119 2.90 -0.70 5.61
C GLY A 119 3.42 -1.71 4.58
N GLU A 120 2.67 -2.78 4.30
CA GLU A 120 2.93 -3.69 3.18
C GLU A 120 2.74 -2.96 1.84
N ILE A 121 3.59 -3.24 0.87
CA ILE A 121 3.49 -2.67 -0.48
C ILE A 121 2.92 -3.72 -1.41
N VAL A 122 1.93 -3.35 -2.21
CA VAL A 122 1.41 -4.14 -3.32
C VAL A 122 2.02 -3.61 -4.62
N LEU A 123 2.69 -4.48 -5.35
CA LEU A 123 3.01 -4.28 -6.75
C LEU A 123 2.01 -5.06 -7.59
N HIS A 124 1.26 -4.37 -8.45
CA HIS A 124 0.22 -4.98 -9.28
C HIS A 124 0.51 -4.67 -10.75
N TRP A 125 0.46 -5.68 -11.61
CA TRP A 125 0.63 -5.55 -13.05
C TRP A 125 -0.33 -6.46 -13.81
N SER A 126 -0.35 -6.37 -15.13
CA SER A 126 -1.01 -7.36 -15.98
C SER A 126 -0.05 -7.99 -16.96
N CYS A 127 -0.21 -9.27 -17.21
CA CYS A 127 0.57 -10.02 -18.17
C CYS A 127 -0.23 -10.29 -19.43
N TYR A 128 0.30 -9.85 -20.57
CA TYR A 128 -0.26 -10.18 -21.86
C TYR A 128 -0.02 -11.65 -22.22
N ARG A 129 -1.06 -12.29 -22.74
CA ARG A 129 -1.10 -13.69 -23.16
C ARG A 129 -1.68 -13.80 -24.57
N ILE A 130 -1.20 -14.77 -25.31
CA ILE A 130 -1.61 -15.06 -26.68
C ILE A 130 -1.74 -16.57 -26.84
N GLU A 131 -2.84 -17.02 -27.43
CA GLU A 131 -3.06 -18.41 -27.84
C GLU A 131 -3.88 -18.41 -29.14
N GLY A 132 -3.23 -18.76 -30.26
CA GLY A 132 -3.82 -18.59 -31.59
C GLY A 132 -4.27 -17.14 -31.83
N ALA A 133 -5.56 -16.94 -32.12
CA ALA A 133 -6.16 -15.62 -32.30
C ALA A 133 -6.56 -14.94 -30.96
N ARG A 134 -6.61 -15.70 -29.85
CA ARG A 134 -7.03 -15.19 -28.55
C ARG A 134 -5.94 -14.32 -27.95
N ARG A 135 -6.33 -13.12 -27.48
CA ARG A 135 -5.48 -12.18 -26.74
C ARG A 135 -6.16 -11.88 -25.41
N TRP A 136 -5.43 -12.01 -24.30
CA TRP A 136 -5.94 -11.63 -22.99
C TRP A 136 -4.84 -11.10 -22.08
N ARG A 137 -5.25 -10.48 -20.98
CA ARG A 137 -4.36 -9.98 -19.95
C ARG A 137 -4.73 -10.61 -18.61
N VAL A 138 -3.72 -11.07 -17.88
CA VAL A 138 -3.89 -11.68 -16.56
C VAL A 138 -3.34 -10.72 -15.52
N PRO A 139 -4.18 -10.11 -14.67
CA PRO A 139 -3.72 -9.29 -13.57
C PRO A 139 -3.00 -10.14 -12.53
N GLN A 140 -1.84 -9.67 -12.08
CA GLN A 140 -0.94 -10.36 -11.18
C GLN A 140 -0.36 -9.38 -10.17
N PHE A 141 -0.14 -9.82 -8.93
CA PHE A 141 0.50 -9.01 -7.92
C PHE A 141 1.51 -9.80 -7.11
N CYS A 142 2.43 -9.07 -6.48
CA CYS A 142 3.22 -9.54 -5.35
C CYS A 142 3.21 -8.47 -4.26
N THR A 143 3.54 -8.87 -3.03
CA THR A 143 3.64 -7.94 -1.91
C THR A 143 5.04 -7.90 -1.32
N SER A 144 5.37 -6.79 -0.69
CA SER A 144 6.61 -6.62 0.06
C SER A 144 6.30 -6.14 1.48
N LYS A 145 6.87 -6.84 2.46
CA LYS A 145 6.75 -6.53 3.90
C LYS A 145 7.99 -5.81 4.45
N ASP A 146 9.02 -5.66 3.64
CA ASP A 146 10.32 -5.07 3.97
C ASP A 146 10.60 -3.85 3.08
N HIS A 147 9.55 -3.04 2.87
CA HIS A 147 9.65 -1.75 2.19
C HIS A 147 10.19 -1.84 0.75
N GLY A 148 9.87 -2.92 0.03
CA GLY A 148 10.24 -3.13 -1.37
C GLY A 148 11.64 -3.72 -1.57
N VAL A 149 12.23 -4.35 -0.54
CA VAL A 149 13.54 -5.02 -0.65
C VAL A 149 13.36 -6.43 -1.21
N THR A 150 12.43 -7.20 -0.66
CA THR A 150 12.02 -8.51 -1.18
C THR A 150 10.54 -8.54 -1.50
N TRP A 151 10.16 -9.47 -2.37
CA TRP A 151 8.81 -9.61 -2.87
C TRP A 151 8.33 -11.06 -2.67
N SER A 152 7.05 -11.20 -2.31
CA SER A 152 6.37 -12.49 -2.27
C SER A 152 6.36 -13.17 -3.64
N PRO A 153 6.07 -14.47 -3.71
CA PRO A 153 5.69 -15.10 -4.97
C PRO A 153 4.54 -14.35 -5.65
N VAL A 154 4.51 -14.41 -6.98
CA VAL A 154 3.45 -13.83 -7.81
C VAL A 154 2.13 -14.56 -7.54
N THR A 155 1.07 -13.79 -7.38
CA THR A 155 -0.32 -14.26 -7.28
C THR A 155 -1.13 -13.68 -8.43
N GLU A 156 -1.92 -14.50 -9.12
CA GLU A 156 -2.87 -14.02 -10.14
C GLU A 156 -4.18 -13.59 -9.48
N ILE A 157 -4.85 -12.58 -10.02
CA ILE A 157 -6.22 -12.26 -9.59
C ILE A 157 -7.15 -13.32 -10.21
N PRO A 158 -8.01 -14.00 -9.43
CA PRO A 158 -8.77 -15.17 -9.89
C PRO A 158 -9.95 -14.75 -10.78
N LEU A 159 -9.67 -14.51 -12.06
CA LEU A 159 -10.62 -14.13 -13.10
C LEU A 159 -10.62 -15.17 -14.22
N ASP A 160 -11.73 -15.89 -14.36
CA ASP A 160 -11.85 -16.99 -15.35
C ASP A 160 -12.06 -16.50 -16.79
N ASP A 161 -12.54 -15.27 -16.95
CA ASP A 161 -12.97 -14.69 -18.22
C ASP A 161 -12.13 -13.47 -18.66
N CYS A 162 -10.83 -13.51 -18.39
CA CYS A 162 -9.89 -12.46 -18.78
C CYS A 162 -9.99 -12.12 -20.28
N THR A 163 -10.18 -10.85 -20.58
CA THR A 163 -10.21 -10.29 -21.93
C THR A 163 -8.87 -9.65 -22.27
N ASN A 164 -8.71 -9.20 -23.52
CA ASN A 164 -7.59 -8.32 -23.88
C ASN A 164 -7.54 -7.08 -22.98
N TYR A 165 -8.66 -6.61 -22.45
CA TYR A 165 -8.78 -5.39 -21.66
C TYR A 165 -8.82 -5.65 -20.14
N THR A 166 -8.54 -6.87 -19.66
CA THR A 166 -8.42 -7.11 -18.22
C THR A 166 -7.05 -6.63 -17.71
N CYS A 167 -6.89 -5.31 -17.64
CA CYS A 167 -5.66 -4.67 -17.19
C CYS A 167 -5.90 -3.39 -16.38
N LEU A 168 -4.96 -3.05 -15.51
CA LEU A 168 -4.98 -1.82 -14.72
C LEU A 168 -4.07 -0.74 -15.32
N ARG A 169 -4.19 0.49 -14.82
CA ARG A 169 -3.15 1.53 -14.99
C ARG A 169 -2.80 2.29 -13.73
N HIS A 170 -3.66 2.17 -12.72
CA HIS A 170 -3.61 2.95 -11.50
C HIS A 170 -3.56 2.00 -10.29
N PRO A 171 -3.11 2.50 -9.12
CA PRO A 171 -3.12 1.75 -7.87
C PRO A 171 -4.47 1.11 -7.54
N ILE A 172 -4.43 0.03 -6.75
CA ILE A 172 -5.65 -0.51 -6.12
C ILE A 172 -6.15 0.45 -5.05
N LEU A 173 -7.43 0.36 -4.70
CA LEU A 173 -7.97 1.05 -3.53
C LEU A 173 -8.17 0.05 -2.38
N GLU A 174 -7.47 0.26 -1.28
CA GLU A 174 -7.65 -0.54 -0.05
C GLU A 174 -8.96 -0.16 0.66
N LEU A 175 -9.90 -1.10 0.75
CA LEU A 175 -11.12 -0.94 1.54
C LEU A 175 -10.85 -1.27 3.01
N ASP A 176 -10.20 -2.41 3.24
CA ASP A 176 -9.72 -2.91 4.52
C ASP A 176 -8.52 -3.88 4.30
N ALA A 177 -8.09 -4.57 5.35
CA ALA A 177 -6.91 -5.45 5.31
C ALA A 177 -7.00 -6.58 4.27
N ASP A 178 -8.21 -7.05 3.99
CA ASP A 178 -8.49 -8.21 3.15
C ASP A 178 -9.13 -7.84 1.81
N HIS A 179 -9.71 -6.64 1.68
CA HIS A 179 -10.47 -6.24 0.50
C HIS A 179 -9.84 -5.08 -0.27
N TRP A 180 -9.59 -5.30 -1.56
CA TRP A 180 -9.08 -4.28 -2.49
C TRP A 180 -10.04 -4.05 -3.64
N VAL A 181 -10.28 -2.80 -4.01
CA VAL A 181 -10.90 -2.48 -5.31
C VAL A 181 -9.82 -2.51 -6.39
N CYS A 182 -10.04 -3.34 -7.40
CA CYS A 182 -9.20 -3.48 -8.58
C CYS A 182 -9.95 -2.90 -9.81
N PRO A 183 -9.63 -1.67 -10.23
CA PRO A 183 -10.19 -1.05 -11.42
C PRO A 183 -9.45 -1.52 -12.69
N PHE A 184 -9.94 -2.60 -13.30
CA PHE A 184 -9.48 -3.03 -14.62
C PHE A 184 -10.18 -2.24 -15.73
N TYR A 185 -9.59 -2.16 -16.92
CA TYR A 185 -10.15 -1.42 -18.05
C TYR A 185 -11.56 -1.91 -18.40
N ASP A 186 -11.80 -3.22 -18.39
CA ASP A 186 -13.09 -3.81 -18.77
C ASP A 186 -14.08 -3.96 -17.61
N ARG A 187 -13.63 -3.91 -16.34
CA ARG A 187 -14.49 -4.13 -15.17
C ARG A 187 -13.87 -3.61 -13.87
N THR A 188 -14.70 -3.36 -12.86
CA THR A 188 -14.25 -3.06 -11.50
C THR A 188 -14.69 -4.16 -10.53
N VAL A 189 -13.73 -4.74 -9.81
CA VAL A 189 -13.97 -5.83 -8.86
C VAL A 189 -13.43 -5.50 -7.48
N ILE A 190 -13.98 -6.16 -6.46
CA ILE A 190 -13.38 -6.29 -5.13
C ILE A 190 -12.68 -7.64 -5.09
N TYR A 191 -11.38 -7.63 -4.77
CA TYR A 191 -10.59 -8.82 -4.47
C TYR A 191 -10.54 -9.05 -2.95
N ASP A 192 -11.05 -10.20 -2.49
CA ASP A 192 -10.92 -10.72 -1.13
C ASP A 192 -9.66 -11.59 -1.07
N ARG A 193 -8.62 -11.08 -0.43
CA ARG A 193 -7.31 -11.74 -0.29
C ARG A 193 -7.40 -12.98 0.58
N SER A 194 -8.21 -12.95 1.63
CA SER A 194 -8.31 -14.02 2.63
C SER A 194 -8.92 -15.29 2.03
N LYS A 195 -9.81 -15.13 1.05
CA LYS A 195 -10.51 -16.22 0.36
C LYS A 195 -10.04 -16.44 -1.07
N HIS A 196 -9.14 -15.60 -1.57
CA HIS A 196 -8.71 -15.59 -2.97
C HIS A 196 -9.90 -15.61 -3.94
N ARG A 197 -10.74 -14.57 -3.85
CA ARG A 197 -11.99 -14.48 -4.65
C ARG A 197 -12.28 -13.06 -5.08
N ILE A 198 -12.95 -12.91 -6.21
CA ILE A 198 -13.45 -11.61 -6.70
C ILE A 198 -14.98 -11.50 -6.59
N THR A 199 -15.46 -10.28 -6.43
CA THR A 199 -16.87 -9.89 -6.56
C THR A 199 -16.98 -8.57 -7.32
N PRO A 200 -18.10 -8.24 -7.99
CA PRO A 200 -18.29 -6.91 -8.57
C PRO A 200 -18.23 -5.82 -7.49
N PHE A 201 -17.66 -4.64 -7.79
CA PHE A 201 -17.59 -3.52 -6.83
C PHE A 201 -18.96 -2.98 -6.41
N GLY A 202 -19.98 -3.13 -7.28
CA GLY A 202 -21.39 -3.02 -6.88
C GLY A 202 -22.04 -1.64 -7.03
N ASP A 203 -21.32 -0.60 -7.47
CA ASP A 203 -21.90 0.74 -7.71
C ASP A 203 -22.40 0.96 -9.15
N GLY A 204 -22.37 -0.10 -9.97
CA GLY A 204 -22.83 -0.10 -11.37
C GLY A 204 -21.91 0.61 -12.36
N ARG A 205 -20.73 1.11 -11.96
CA ARG A 205 -19.81 1.84 -12.83
C ARG A 205 -18.54 1.04 -13.12
N ASN A 206 -17.94 1.31 -14.28
CA ASN A 206 -16.60 0.87 -14.61
C ASN A 206 -15.60 2.02 -14.35
N HIS A 207 -14.63 1.77 -13.47
CA HIS A 207 -13.59 2.70 -13.05
C HIS A 207 -12.24 2.42 -13.71
N GLY A 208 -12.22 1.57 -14.73
CA GLY A 208 -11.04 1.30 -15.51
C GLY A 208 -10.38 2.59 -15.99
N MET A 209 -9.05 2.61 -15.94
CA MET A 209 -8.21 3.68 -16.50
C MET A 209 -8.30 5.03 -15.79
N VAL A 210 -8.99 5.13 -14.66
CA VAL A 210 -9.00 6.31 -13.79
C VAL A 210 -8.63 5.93 -12.35
N PRO A 211 -7.89 6.79 -11.61
CA PRO A 211 -7.56 6.51 -10.22
C PRO A 211 -8.81 6.64 -9.33
N LEU A 212 -8.86 5.82 -8.28
CA LEU A 212 -9.86 5.89 -7.23
C LEU A 212 -9.24 6.41 -5.94
N VAL A 213 -9.95 7.29 -5.24
CA VAL A 213 -9.53 7.82 -3.94
C VAL A 213 -10.63 7.59 -2.92
N ARG A 214 -10.24 7.20 -1.71
CA ARG A 214 -11.09 7.24 -0.53
C ARG A 214 -10.79 8.52 0.24
N THR A 215 -11.76 9.41 0.33
CA THR A 215 -11.65 10.60 1.17
C THR A 215 -12.04 10.25 2.61
N GLN A 216 -11.53 11.02 3.57
CA GLN A 216 -12.11 11.02 4.91
C GLN A 216 -13.55 11.57 4.79
N GLN A 217 -14.48 10.91 5.47
CA GLN A 217 -15.82 11.47 5.70
C GLN A 217 -15.82 12.22 7.02
#